data_AF-A0AA36DBD0-F1
#
_entry.id   AF-A0AA36DBD0-F1
#
_cell.length_a   1.000
_cell.length_b   1.000
_cell.length_c   1.000
_cell.angle_alpha   90.00
_cell.angle_beta   90.00
_cell.angle_gamma   90.00
#
_symmetry.space_group_name_H-M   'P 1'
#
loop_
_entity.id
_entity.type
_entity.pdbx_description
1 polymer ?
#
loop_
_entity_poly.entity_id
_entity_poly.type
_entity_poly.pdbx_seq_one_letter_code
_entity_poly.pdbx_strand_id
1 'polypeptide(L)'
;MRWLILLLSLGSKLHAHFDASQCGNHKTCIYVPAGCEKNNVCKNIFSYAPVADDYVDMEMYSTDYTAGTNYLAVGFSKDDLMGDDAVTQCVFDENGKAEAHVSYNFGKSNQPPQEPEEKTAESSQVELVHAEKDDNSLYCRIRQKISPGPSAFFPNLDQDHTIFLARGKARKPELLGVHKLDPTSPDFPHVSTEKHNIGKRQTVNTQPSASAGPWITMSVRSWLIRFHGILMLFAWLFFIPLAVFAARFFRDHWPGSAPNGLKWWFHLHRTLNLIACLFVIIAVLSIFLAEDWRWTGPAVGRSDDENWNAGGVHSLVGAMAALVAIVNPLMALMRCAPDTGARPIFNWTHRILGIFGFLCAMIAIFIATNWFFARWWSHSLAFLLFLVFLVLLIISTLIFEILDWMKTRTQHKVHQMEMRGRGRYDDNGRIVTYTKVLHERPMHGTTVIWNLFGLAALAIVITLSIFLILSPK
;
A
#
# COMPACT_ATOMS: atom_id res chain seq x y z
N MET A 1 -44.04 -67.51 -18.08
CA MET A 1 -43.20 -66.68 -18.98
C MET A 1 -44.04 -65.45 -19.34
N ARG A 2 -44.07 -64.36 -18.58
CA ARG A 2 -43.00 -63.43 -18.16
C ARG A 2 -42.17 -62.93 -19.35
N TRP A 3 -42.07 -61.59 -19.44
CA TRP A 3 -41.21 -60.74 -20.29
C TRP A 3 -41.78 -60.44 -21.70
N LEU A 4 -41.75 -59.24 -22.29
CA LEU A 4 -41.13 -57.95 -21.98
C LEU A 4 -41.67 -56.91 -23.00
N ILE A 5 -42.51 -55.93 -22.63
CA ILE A 5 -42.62 -54.65 -23.37
C ILE A 5 -42.89 -53.54 -22.35
N LEU A 6 -41.81 -52.96 -21.84
CA LEU A 6 -41.83 -51.62 -21.25
C LEU A 6 -40.56 -50.92 -21.73
N LEU A 7 -40.62 -50.36 -22.94
CA LEU A 7 -39.64 -49.38 -23.43
C LEU A 7 -39.90 -48.07 -22.66
N LEU A 8 -39.36 -48.00 -21.45
CA LEU A 8 -39.19 -46.75 -20.73
C LEU A 8 -38.16 -45.92 -21.50
N SER A 9 -38.61 -44.75 -21.95
CA SER A 9 -37.80 -43.62 -22.37
C SER A 9 -36.86 -43.20 -21.23
N LEU A 10 -35.69 -43.82 -21.15
CA LEU A 10 -34.53 -43.27 -20.46
C LEU A 10 -33.93 -42.20 -21.37
N GLY A 11 -34.54 -41.02 -21.35
CA GLY A 11 -33.85 -39.80 -21.73
C GLY A 11 -32.76 -39.58 -20.68
N SER A 12 -31.53 -39.96 -21.01
CA SER A 12 -30.35 -39.62 -20.25
C SER A 12 -30.34 -38.09 -20.10
N LYS A 13 -30.59 -37.57 -18.90
CA LYS A 13 -30.26 -36.18 -18.58
C LYS A 13 -28.75 -36.07 -18.73
N LEU A 14 -28.30 -35.52 -19.85
CA LEU A 14 -26.91 -35.13 -20.03
C LEU A 14 -26.68 -33.99 -19.03
N HIS A 15 -26.07 -34.29 -17.87
CA HIS A 15 -25.70 -33.28 -16.89
C HIS A 15 -24.62 -32.43 -17.54
N ALA A 16 -24.88 -31.13 -17.71
CA ALA A 16 -23.98 -30.23 -18.42
C ALA A 16 -22.89 -29.77 -17.45
N HIS A 17 -21.97 -30.68 -17.12
CA HIS A 17 -20.78 -30.36 -16.34
C HIS A 17 -19.79 -29.49 -17.14
N PHE A 18 -18.92 -28.80 -16.40
CA PHE A 18 -17.82 -28.04 -16.98
C PHE A 18 -16.89 -28.95 -17.80
N ASP A 19 -16.84 -28.73 -19.11
CA ASP A 19 -15.94 -29.45 -20.01
C ASP A 19 -14.57 -28.75 -20.09
N ALA A 20 -13.58 -29.27 -19.37
CA ALA A 20 -12.23 -28.74 -19.35
C ALA A 20 -11.47 -28.96 -20.68
N SER A 21 -11.90 -29.89 -21.55
CA SER A 21 -11.22 -30.16 -22.83
C SER A 21 -11.37 -29.02 -23.85
N GLN A 22 -12.37 -28.17 -23.65
CA GLN A 22 -12.62 -26.99 -24.47
C GLN A 22 -11.71 -25.81 -24.12
N CYS A 23 -11.05 -25.84 -22.96
CA CYS A 23 -10.14 -24.79 -22.52
C CYS A 23 -8.92 -24.67 -23.44
N GLY A 24 -8.62 -23.46 -23.91
CA GLY A 24 -7.53 -23.17 -24.85
C GLY A 24 -7.85 -23.45 -26.33
N ASN A 25 -8.98 -24.12 -26.61
CA ASN A 25 -9.43 -24.42 -27.97
C ASN A 25 -10.67 -23.59 -28.36
N HIS A 26 -11.72 -23.67 -27.54
CA HIS A 26 -13.02 -23.04 -27.79
C HIS A 26 -13.37 -21.98 -26.74
N LYS A 27 -12.77 -22.06 -25.54
CA LYS A 27 -12.99 -21.13 -24.44
C LYS A 27 -11.68 -20.85 -23.70
N THR A 28 -11.58 -19.67 -23.10
CA THR A 28 -10.46 -19.35 -22.19
C THR A 28 -10.83 -19.76 -20.77
N CYS A 29 -9.90 -20.32 -20.01
CA CYS A 29 -10.16 -20.82 -18.66
C CYS A 29 -9.16 -20.26 -17.66
N ILE A 30 -9.66 -19.85 -16.50
CA ILE A 30 -8.93 -19.42 -15.32
C ILE A 30 -9.14 -20.49 -14.26
N TYR A 31 -8.05 -21.10 -13.82
CA TYR A 31 -8.05 -22.20 -12.87
C TYR A 31 -7.59 -21.72 -11.50
N VAL A 32 -8.33 -22.09 -10.44
CA VAL A 32 -8.04 -21.68 -9.07
C VAL A 32 -7.95 -22.91 -8.15
N PRO A 33 -6.81 -23.12 -7.46
CA PRO A 33 -5.54 -22.39 -7.59
C PRO A 33 -4.87 -22.58 -8.96
N ALA A 34 -4.00 -21.64 -9.38
CA ALA A 34 -3.29 -21.77 -10.66
C ALA A 34 -2.53 -23.11 -10.75
N GLY A 35 -2.69 -23.83 -11.87
CA GLY A 35 -2.05 -25.14 -12.10
C GLY A 35 -2.81 -26.34 -11.52
N CYS A 36 -3.98 -26.13 -10.88
CA CYS A 36 -4.80 -27.20 -10.30
C CYS A 36 -5.34 -28.19 -11.34
N GLU A 37 -5.42 -27.78 -12.61
CA GLU A 37 -5.97 -28.57 -13.71
C GLU A 37 -5.14 -29.84 -13.98
N LYS A 38 -3.84 -29.80 -13.68
CA LYS A 38 -2.93 -30.94 -13.88
C LYS A 38 -3.26 -32.14 -13.01
N ASN A 39 -3.82 -31.88 -11.83
CA ASN A 39 -4.15 -32.91 -10.84
C ASN A 39 -5.67 -33.01 -10.59
N ASN A 40 -6.48 -32.27 -11.35
CA ASN A 40 -7.93 -32.18 -11.18
C ASN A 40 -8.38 -31.79 -9.76
N VAL A 41 -7.68 -30.83 -9.15
CA VAL A 41 -7.93 -30.35 -7.76
C VAL A 41 -8.42 -28.89 -7.74
N CYS A 42 -9.05 -28.45 -8.82
CA CYS A 42 -9.52 -27.07 -8.95
C CYS A 42 -10.72 -26.80 -8.06
N LYS A 43 -10.60 -25.77 -7.22
CA LYS A 43 -11.65 -25.31 -6.33
C LYS A 43 -12.62 -24.40 -7.05
N ASN A 44 -12.12 -23.51 -7.90
CA ASN A 44 -12.93 -22.67 -8.78
C ASN A 44 -12.35 -22.69 -10.19
N ILE A 45 -13.24 -22.67 -11.18
CA ILE A 45 -12.89 -22.51 -12.58
C ILE A 45 -13.84 -21.46 -13.15
N PHE A 46 -13.27 -20.46 -13.80
CA PHE A 46 -14.02 -19.50 -14.59
C PHE A 46 -13.59 -19.65 -16.04
N SER A 47 -14.54 -19.77 -16.96
CA SER A 47 -14.23 -19.72 -18.38
C SER A 47 -15.13 -18.78 -19.14
N TYR A 48 -14.63 -18.28 -20.25
CA TYR A 48 -15.39 -17.38 -21.13
C TYR A 48 -15.09 -17.67 -22.60
N ALA A 49 -16.13 -17.51 -23.43
CA ALA A 49 -16.09 -17.69 -24.87
C ALA A 49 -16.99 -16.66 -25.55
N PRO A 50 -16.44 -15.64 -26.24
CA PRO A 50 -17.24 -14.75 -27.08
C PRO A 50 -18.00 -15.53 -28.15
N VAL A 51 -19.32 -15.38 -28.19
CA VAL A 51 -20.20 -16.05 -29.15
C VAL A 51 -20.61 -15.07 -30.27
N ALA A 52 -21.60 -15.43 -31.08
CA ALA A 52 -22.17 -14.52 -32.08
C ALA A 52 -22.98 -13.39 -31.41
N ASP A 53 -23.34 -12.38 -32.19
CA ASP A 53 -24.31 -11.34 -31.81
C ASP A 53 -23.91 -10.43 -30.63
N ASP A 54 -22.61 -10.21 -30.41
CA ASP A 54 -22.08 -9.35 -29.33
C ASP A 54 -22.36 -9.89 -27.92
N TYR A 55 -22.37 -11.22 -27.75
CA TYR A 55 -22.49 -11.89 -26.46
C TYR A 55 -21.26 -12.71 -26.12
N VAL A 56 -21.06 -12.98 -24.83
CA VAL A 56 -20.08 -13.92 -24.30
C VAL A 56 -20.77 -14.94 -23.40
N ASP A 57 -20.41 -16.21 -23.57
CA ASP A 57 -20.78 -17.26 -22.64
C ASP A 57 -19.72 -17.37 -21.56
N MET A 58 -20.14 -17.27 -20.31
CA MET A 58 -19.31 -17.38 -19.13
C MET A 58 -19.74 -18.57 -18.29
N GLU A 59 -18.80 -19.40 -17.88
CA GLU A 59 -19.05 -20.58 -17.06
C GLU A 59 -18.27 -20.44 -15.75
N MET A 60 -18.97 -20.62 -14.63
CA MET A 60 -18.41 -20.66 -13.29
C MET A 60 -18.64 -22.06 -12.73
N TYR A 61 -17.56 -22.73 -12.34
CA TYR A 61 -17.59 -24.05 -11.70
C TYR A 61 -16.84 -23.99 -10.38
N SER A 62 -17.39 -24.63 -9.35
CA SER A 62 -16.87 -24.53 -7.99
C SER A 62 -17.08 -25.83 -7.23
N THR A 63 -16.05 -26.30 -6.52
CA THR A 63 -16.07 -27.49 -5.64
C THR A 63 -15.46 -27.18 -4.28
N ASP A 64 -15.63 -28.08 -3.30
CA ASP A 64 -15.00 -27.95 -1.97
C ASP A 64 -15.31 -26.60 -1.32
N TYR A 65 -16.60 -26.24 -1.20
CA TYR A 65 -17.07 -24.97 -0.62
C TYR A 65 -17.67 -25.17 0.77
N THR A 66 -17.79 -24.09 1.56
CA THR A 66 -18.38 -24.22 2.92
C THR A 66 -19.89 -24.48 2.88
N ALA A 67 -20.39 -25.19 3.90
CA ALA A 67 -21.82 -25.45 4.05
C ALA A 67 -22.62 -24.14 4.11
N GLY A 68 -23.63 -24.03 3.25
CA GLY A 68 -24.45 -22.82 3.10
C GLY A 68 -24.00 -21.86 2.01
N THR A 69 -22.91 -22.16 1.28
CA THR A 69 -22.57 -21.46 0.05
C THR A 69 -23.61 -21.75 -1.03
N ASN A 70 -24.14 -20.68 -1.63
CA ASN A 70 -25.22 -20.73 -2.60
C ASN A 70 -25.08 -19.70 -3.72
N TYR A 71 -23.95 -18.99 -3.84
CA TYR A 71 -23.69 -18.16 -5.02
C TYR A 71 -22.29 -18.39 -5.60
N LEU A 72 -22.19 -18.15 -6.91
CA LEU A 72 -20.95 -17.94 -7.66
C LEU A 72 -21.01 -16.55 -8.29
N ALA A 73 -19.93 -15.78 -8.19
CA ALA A 73 -19.87 -14.43 -8.72
C ALA A 73 -18.54 -14.16 -9.40
N VAL A 74 -18.61 -13.43 -10.51
CA VAL A 74 -17.46 -12.86 -11.21
C VAL A 74 -17.55 -11.33 -11.15
N GLY A 75 -16.48 -10.67 -10.70
CA GLY A 75 -16.32 -9.23 -10.71
C GLY A 75 -15.36 -8.80 -11.82
N PHE A 76 -15.71 -7.72 -12.51
CA PHE A 76 -14.92 -7.09 -13.57
C PHE A 76 -14.36 -5.77 -13.04
N SER A 77 -13.07 -5.78 -12.72
CA SER A 77 -12.40 -4.63 -12.10
C SER A 77 -11.36 -4.00 -13.02
N LYS A 78 -11.11 -2.71 -12.82
CA LYS A 78 -10.03 -1.99 -13.49
C LYS A 78 -8.68 -2.17 -12.79
N ASP A 79 -8.66 -2.62 -11.54
CA ASP A 79 -7.46 -2.81 -10.72
C ASP A 79 -7.51 -4.13 -9.94
N ASP A 80 -6.61 -4.34 -8.98
CA ASP A 80 -6.52 -5.53 -8.14
C ASP A 80 -7.18 -5.36 -6.76
N LEU A 81 -8.03 -4.34 -6.59
CA LEU A 81 -8.70 -4.00 -5.34
C LEU A 81 -10.23 -3.97 -5.50
N MET A 82 -10.93 -4.83 -4.74
CA MET A 82 -12.40 -4.81 -4.73
C MET A 82 -12.90 -3.44 -4.28
N GLY A 83 -13.73 -2.78 -5.08
CA GLY A 83 -14.08 -1.38 -4.90
C GLY A 83 -15.22 -0.98 -5.80
N ASP A 84 -14.88 -0.65 -7.04
CA ASP A 84 -15.77 -0.05 -8.05
C ASP A 84 -15.97 -1.03 -9.20
N ASP A 85 -16.55 -2.18 -8.88
CA ASP A 85 -16.56 -3.36 -9.76
C ASP A 85 -17.98 -3.76 -10.12
N ALA A 86 -18.21 -3.96 -11.41
CA ALA A 86 -19.41 -4.64 -11.88
C ALA A 86 -19.31 -6.14 -11.60
N VAL A 87 -20.40 -6.75 -11.19
CA VAL A 87 -20.45 -8.15 -10.77
C VAL A 87 -21.57 -8.85 -11.52
N THR A 88 -21.26 -10.01 -12.08
CA THR A 88 -22.25 -10.95 -12.60
C THR A 88 -22.29 -12.17 -11.68
N GLN A 89 -23.48 -12.55 -11.25
CA GLN A 89 -23.66 -13.56 -10.21
C GLN A 89 -24.71 -14.59 -10.58
N CYS A 90 -24.54 -15.79 -10.04
CA CYS A 90 -25.48 -16.90 -10.09
C CYS A 90 -25.79 -17.30 -8.65
N VAL A 91 -27.07 -17.27 -8.26
CA VAL A 91 -27.49 -17.58 -6.88
C VAL A 91 -28.52 -18.71 -6.90
N PHE A 92 -28.29 -19.72 -6.07
CA PHE A 92 -29.19 -20.83 -5.83
C PHE A 92 -30.08 -20.55 -4.60
N ASP A 93 -31.39 -20.67 -4.77
CA ASP A 93 -32.35 -20.59 -3.68
C ASP A 93 -32.34 -21.88 -2.82
N GLU A 94 -33.21 -21.92 -1.80
CA GLU A 94 -33.33 -23.07 -0.90
C GLU A 94 -33.86 -24.34 -1.60
N ASN A 95 -34.55 -24.18 -2.74
CA ASN A 95 -35.06 -25.28 -3.56
C ASN A 95 -34.05 -25.75 -4.63
N GLY A 96 -32.87 -25.13 -4.69
CA GLY A 96 -31.85 -25.41 -5.70
C GLY A 96 -32.12 -24.76 -7.06
N LYS A 97 -33.12 -23.88 -7.19
CA LYS A 97 -33.35 -23.09 -8.39
C LYS A 97 -32.31 -21.97 -8.45
N ALA A 98 -31.64 -21.84 -9.59
CA ALA A 98 -30.65 -20.81 -9.83
C ALA A 98 -31.24 -19.60 -10.57
N GLU A 99 -30.76 -18.41 -10.23
CA GLU A 99 -31.06 -17.15 -10.91
C GLU A 99 -29.75 -16.40 -11.19
N ALA A 100 -29.65 -15.77 -12.36
CA ALA A 100 -28.53 -14.92 -12.73
C ALA A 100 -28.91 -13.45 -12.57
N HIS A 101 -28.01 -12.68 -11.97
CA HIS A 101 -28.19 -11.25 -11.76
C HIS A 101 -26.88 -10.49 -11.99
N VAL A 102 -26.98 -9.18 -12.10
CA VAL A 102 -25.87 -8.25 -11.99
C VAL A 102 -25.98 -7.43 -10.72
N SER A 103 -24.84 -7.00 -10.22
CA SER A 103 -24.73 -6.08 -9.09
C SER A 103 -23.48 -5.23 -9.27
N TYR A 104 -23.35 -4.20 -8.44
CA TYR A 104 -22.18 -3.33 -8.42
C TYR A 104 -21.63 -3.23 -7.01
N ASN A 105 -20.32 -3.35 -6.87
CA ASN A 105 -19.65 -3.06 -5.63
C ASN A 105 -19.41 -1.55 -5.55
N PHE A 106 -19.89 -0.92 -4.47
CA PHE A 106 -19.52 0.42 -4.05
C PHE A 106 -18.60 0.29 -2.85
N GLY A 107 -17.29 0.38 -3.08
CA GLY A 107 -16.28 0.02 -2.10
C GLY A 107 -16.34 -1.46 -1.73
N LYS A 108 -16.83 -1.76 -0.51
CA LYS A 108 -16.97 -3.14 -0.01
C LYS A 108 -18.43 -3.58 0.14
N SER A 109 -19.37 -2.79 -0.37
CA SER A 109 -20.80 -3.06 -0.29
C SER A 109 -21.34 -3.39 -1.68
N ASN A 110 -21.93 -4.56 -1.81
CA ASN A 110 -22.59 -4.99 -3.03
C ASN A 110 -24.04 -4.46 -3.08
N GLN A 111 -24.47 -3.93 -4.22
CA GLN A 111 -25.82 -3.41 -4.43
C GLN A 111 -26.36 -3.86 -5.80
N PRO A 112 -27.62 -4.30 -5.91
CA PRO A 112 -28.24 -4.57 -7.21
C PRO A 112 -28.81 -3.30 -7.86
N PRO A 113 -29.07 -3.34 -9.18
CA PRO A 113 -29.76 -2.26 -9.88
C PRO A 113 -31.08 -1.89 -9.19
N GLN A 114 -31.29 -0.60 -8.95
CA GLN A 114 -32.53 -0.09 -8.35
C GLN A 114 -33.48 0.48 -9.41
N GLU A 115 -32.94 1.11 -10.44
CA GLU A 115 -33.70 1.81 -11.47
C GLU A 115 -34.44 0.82 -12.39
N PRO A 116 -35.70 1.11 -12.78
CA PRO A 116 -36.48 0.22 -13.66
C PRO A 116 -35.83 -0.04 -15.02
N GLU A 117 -35.10 0.95 -15.55
CA GLU A 117 -34.38 0.83 -16.83
C GLU A 117 -33.26 -0.21 -16.74
N GLU A 118 -32.49 -0.21 -15.65
CA GLU A 118 -31.39 -1.16 -15.44
C GLU A 118 -31.90 -2.57 -15.14
N LYS A 119 -33.03 -2.70 -14.42
CA LYS A 119 -33.70 -4.00 -14.21
C LYS A 119 -34.22 -4.59 -15.53
N THR A 120 -34.76 -3.73 -16.39
CA THR A 120 -35.19 -4.14 -17.74
C THR A 120 -33.98 -4.51 -18.60
N ALA A 121 -32.88 -3.75 -18.49
CA ALA A 121 -31.62 -4.05 -19.16
C ALA A 121 -31.07 -5.41 -18.73
N GLU A 122 -31.06 -5.74 -17.43
CA GLU A 122 -30.62 -7.04 -16.90
C GLU A 122 -31.32 -8.19 -17.62
N SER A 123 -32.65 -8.11 -17.75
CA SER A 123 -33.48 -9.15 -18.38
C SER A 123 -33.21 -9.32 -19.89
N SER A 124 -32.59 -8.33 -20.54
CA SER A 124 -32.27 -8.35 -21.98
C SER A 124 -30.79 -8.58 -22.29
N GLN A 125 -29.92 -8.34 -21.31
CA GLN A 125 -28.46 -8.34 -21.48
C GLN A 125 -27.78 -9.51 -20.79
N VAL A 126 -28.44 -10.15 -19.82
CA VAL A 126 -27.92 -11.28 -19.04
C VAL A 126 -28.93 -12.41 -19.02
N GLU A 127 -28.49 -13.60 -19.40
CA GLU A 127 -29.31 -14.80 -19.48
C GLU A 127 -28.62 -15.95 -18.74
N LEU A 128 -29.35 -16.61 -17.84
CA LEU A 128 -28.91 -17.88 -17.27
C LEU A 128 -29.16 -19.01 -18.26
N VAL A 129 -28.11 -19.49 -18.92
CA VAL A 129 -28.20 -20.57 -19.93
C VAL A 129 -28.38 -21.93 -19.25
N HIS A 130 -27.60 -22.18 -18.20
CA HIS A 130 -27.66 -23.43 -17.44
C HIS A 130 -27.13 -23.21 -16.03
N ALA A 131 -27.67 -23.91 -15.06
CA ALA A 131 -27.09 -23.99 -13.73
C ALA A 131 -27.45 -25.31 -13.07
N GLU A 132 -26.51 -25.82 -12.30
CA GLU A 132 -26.61 -27.10 -11.62
C GLU A 132 -25.92 -27.01 -10.26
N LYS A 133 -26.55 -27.62 -9.26
CA LYS A 133 -26.04 -27.72 -7.90
C LYS A 133 -26.13 -29.17 -7.47
N ASP A 134 -24.96 -29.78 -7.30
CA ASP A 134 -24.79 -31.11 -6.74
C ASP A 134 -24.33 -31.01 -5.28
N ASP A 135 -24.20 -32.16 -4.62
CA ASP A 135 -23.76 -32.24 -3.22
C ASP A 135 -22.41 -31.56 -2.96
N ASN A 136 -21.52 -31.53 -3.95
CA ASN A 136 -20.17 -30.99 -3.82
C ASN A 136 -19.71 -30.09 -4.99
N SER A 137 -20.64 -29.69 -5.87
CA SER A 137 -20.34 -28.79 -6.99
C SER A 137 -21.43 -27.77 -7.26
N LEU A 138 -21.02 -26.55 -7.58
CA LEU A 138 -21.86 -25.50 -8.15
C LEU A 138 -21.38 -25.22 -9.57
N TYR A 139 -22.32 -25.16 -10.51
CA TYR A 139 -22.06 -24.84 -11.89
C TYR A 139 -23.08 -23.83 -12.41
N CYS A 140 -22.62 -22.78 -13.07
CA CYS A 140 -23.47 -21.83 -13.77
C CYS A 140 -22.86 -21.42 -15.10
N ARG A 141 -23.68 -21.39 -16.14
CA ARG A 141 -23.39 -20.83 -17.45
C ARG A 141 -24.30 -19.63 -17.68
N ILE A 142 -23.70 -18.45 -17.78
CA ILE A 142 -24.38 -17.18 -18.00
C ILE A 142 -23.95 -16.63 -19.34
N ARG A 143 -24.90 -16.18 -20.14
CA ARG A 143 -24.67 -15.42 -21.36
C ARG A 143 -24.85 -13.94 -21.07
N GLN A 144 -23.87 -13.12 -21.41
CA GLN A 144 -23.90 -11.68 -21.17
C GLN A 144 -23.48 -10.89 -22.41
N LYS A 145 -24.12 -9.75 -22.65
CA LYS A 145 -23.78 -8.84 -23.74
C LYS A 145 -22.40 -8.20 -23.50
N ILE A 146 -21.57 -8.17 -24.54
CA ILE A 146 -20.20 -7.65 -24.49
C ILE A 146 -20.20 -6.12 -24.42
N SER A 147 -20.99 -5.46 -25.28
CA SER A 147 -21.10 -4.00 -25.34
C SER A 147 -22.53 -3.53 -25.02
N PRO A 148 -22.95 -3.55 -23.74
CA PRO A 148 -24.33 -3.26 -23.32
C PRO A 148 -24.73 -1.78 -23.37
N GLY A 149 -23.77 -0.86 -23.45
CA GLY A 149 -23.99 0.60 -23.34
C GLY A 149 -23.45 1.16 -22.01
N PRO A 150 -23.64 2.47 -21.75
CA PRO A 150 -23.12 3.11 -20.53
C PRO A 150 -23.96 2.72 -19.30
N SER A 151 -23.42 1.86 -18.45
CA SER A 151 -23.95 1.55 -17.12
C SER A 151 -22.83 1.12 -16.17
N ALA A 152 -23.01 1.34 -14.86
CA ALA A 152 -22.10 0.82 -13.85
C ALA A 152 -22.24 -0.71 -13.69
N PHE A 153 -23.47 -1.23 -13.79
CA PHE A 153 -23.78 -2.65 -13.57
C PHE A 153 -23.41 -3.53 -14.77
N PHE A 154 -23.38 -2.94 -15.98
CA PHE A 154 -23.09 -3.64 -17.23
C PHE A 154 -21.78 -3.11 -17.84
N PRO A 155 -20.62 -3.70 -17.49
CA PRO A 155 -19.33 -3.22 -17.96
C PRO A 155 -19.16 -3.57 -19.44
N ASN A 156 -18.37 -2.77 -20.16
CA ASN A 156 -17.91 -3.15 -21.49
C ASN A 156 -16.89 -4.29 -21.34
N LEU A 157 -17.24 -5.49 -21.78
CA LEU A 157 -16.41 -6.69 -21.66
C LEU A 157 -15.31 -6.76 -22.73
N ASP A 158 -15.35 -5.91 -23.76
CA ASP A 158 -14.25 -5.71 -24.73
C ASP A 158 -13.18 -4.74 -24.21
N GLN A 159 -12.86 -4.85 -22.92
CA GLN A 159 -11.78 -4.11 -22.26
C GLN A 159 -11.02 -5.06 -21.34
N ASP A 160 -9.78 -4.68 -21.00
CA ASP A 160 -8.94 -5.47 -20.10
C ASP A 160 -9.41 -5.31 -18.64
N HIS A 161 -9.98 -6.38 -18.08
CA HIS A 161 -10.45 -6.43 -16.69
C HIS A 161 -9.61 -7.36 -15.84
N THR A 162 -9.36 -6.97 -14.60
CA THR A 162 -8.95 -7.92 -13.57
C THR A 162 -10.20 -8.73 -13.16
N ILE A 163 -10.08 -10.05 -13.11
CA ILE A 163 -11.19 -10.96 -12.83
C ILE A 163 -11.19 -11.33 -11.36
N PHE A 164 -12.32 -11.06 -10.69
CA PHE A 164 -12.55 -11.40 -9.30
C PHE A 164 -13.50 -12.58 -9.26
N LEU A 165 -13.13 -13.68 -8.61
CA LEU A 165 -14.00 -14.84 -8.42
C LEU A 165 -14.35 -14.96 -6.96
N ALA A 166 -15.63 -14.93 -6.64
CA ALA A 166 -16.13 -15.03 -5.28
C ALA A 166 -17.26 -16.06 -5.20
N ARG A 167 -17.35 -16.69 -4.03
CA ARG A 167 -18.46 -17.58 -3.66
C ARG A 167 -18.81 -17.37 -2.21
N GLY A 168 -20.05 -17.66 -1.84
CA GLY A 168 -20.49 -17.53 -0.47
C GLY A 168 -22.00 -17.66 -0.33
N LYS A 169 -22.53 -17.00 0.70
CA LYS A 169 -23.96 -17.03 1.04
C LYS A 169 -24.64 -15.73 0.65
N ALA A 170 -25.73 -15.81 -0.12
CA ALA A 170 -26.63 -14.73 -0.45
C ALA A 170 -28.00 -14.98 0.20
N ARG A 171 -28.60 -13.92 0.75
CA ARG A 171 -29.96 -13.98 1.33
C ARG A 171 -31.04 -13.77 0.27
N LYS A 172 -30.71 -13.02 -0.78
CA LYS A 172 -31.58 -12.73 -1.92
C LYS A 172 -30.77 -12.96 -3.20
N PRO A 173 -31.39 -13.44 -4.30
CA PRO A 173 -30.70 -13.66 -5.57
C PRO A 173 -29.96 -12.43 -6.11
N GLU A 174 -30.53 -11.24 -5.91
CA GLU A 174 -29.96 -9.96 -6.38
C GLU A 174 -28.85 -9.41 -5.46
N LEU A 175 -28.78 -9.83 -4.20
CA LEU A 175 -27.90 -9.21 -3.20
C LEU A 175 -26.93 -10.22 -2.58
N LEU A 176 -25.66 -10.07 -2.93
CA LEU A 176 -24.61 -10.94 -2.41
C LEU A 176 -24.26 -10.62 -0.95
N GLY A 177 -24.05 -11.67 -0.17
CA GLY A 177 -23.42 -11.55 1.13
C GLY A 177 -21.90 -11.52 1.01
N VAL A 178 -21.25 -11.02 2.07
CA VAL A 178 -19.79 -10.95 2.16
C VAL A 178 -19.20 -12.35 2.00
N HIS A 179 -18.28 -12.51 1.04
CA HIS A 179 -17.48 -13.73 0.88
C HIS A 179 -16.59 -13.95 2.11
N LYS A 180 -15.92 -15.10 2.22
CA LYS A 180 -15.03 -15.31 3.37
C LYS A 180 -13.82 -14.38 3.29
N LEU A 181 -13.45 -13.82 4.44
CA LEU A 181 -12.29 -12.92 4.59
C LEU A 181 -11.05 -13.66 5.10
N ASP A 182 -11.20 -14.91 5.54
CA ASP A 182 -10.12 -15.77 6.01
C ASP A 182 -9.45 -16.46 4.82
N PRO A 183 -8.15 -16.22 4.54
CA PRO A 183 -7.40 -16.85 3.44
C PRO A 183 -7.30 -18.37 3.53
N THR A 184 -7.55 -18.96 4.70
CA THR A 184 -7.55 -20.42 4.87
C THR A 184 -8.90 -21.06 4.53
N SER A 185 -9.94 -20.25 4.38
CA SER A 185 -11.27 -20.73 4.03
C SER A 185 -11.31 -21.18 2.58
N PRO A 186 -12.01 -22.28 2.26
CA PRO A 186 -12.24 -22.66 0.88
C PRO A 186 -13.00 -21.59 0.08
N ASP A 187 -13.80 -20.73 0.73
CA ASP A 187 -14.58 -19.69 0.05
C ASP A 187 -13.88 -18.34 0.02
N PHE A 188 -12.56 -18.33 0.25
CA PHE A 188 -11.76 -17.12 0.04
C PHE A 188 -11.77 -16.75 -1.45
N PRO A 189 -12.00 -15.47 -1.80
CA PRO A 189 -12.08 -15.04 -3.19
C PRO A 189 -10.72 -15.15 -3.90
N HIS A 190 -10.77 -15.18 -5.22
CA HIS A 190 -9.59 -15.17 -6.08
C HIS A 190 -9.58 -13.92 -6.95
N VAL A 191 -8.40 -13.36 -7.19
CA VAL A 191 -8.18 -12.24 -8.11
C VAL A 191 -7.17 -12.71 -9.16
N SER A 192 -7.50 -12.54 -10.45
CA SER A 192 -6.61 -12.91 -11.53
C SER A 192 -5.33 -12.07 -11.50
N THR A 193 -4.19 -12.69 -11.79
CA THR A 193 -2.91 -11.98 -11.86
C THR A 193 -2.75 -11.18 -13.15
N GLU A 194 -3.45 -11.61 -14.21
CA GLU A 194 -3.47 -10.95 -15.50
C GLU A 194 -4.82 -10.29 -15.73
N LYS A 195 -4.81 -9.26 -16.55
CA LYS A 195 -6.05 -8.69 -17.07
C LYS A 195 -6.53 -9.52 -18.25
N HIS A 196 -7.83 -9.68 -18.33
CA HIS A 196 -8.51 -10.47 -19.34
C HIS A 196 -9.51 -9.57 -20.07
N ASN A 197 -9.40 -9.52 -21.39
CA ASN A 197 -10.48 -9.00 -22.24
C ASN A 197 -11.41 -10.16 -22.57
N ILE A 198 -12.59 -10.14 -21.95
CA ILE A 198 -13.59 -11.21 -22.01
C ILE A 198 -14.36 -11.18 -23.34
N GLY A 199 -14.48 -10.01 -23.98
CA GLY A 199 -15.19 -9.80 -25.24
C GLY A 199 -14.37 -10.11 -26.50
N LYS A 200 -13.04 -10.11 -26.40
CA LYS A 200 -12.16 -10.33 -27.55
C LYS A 200 -12.13 -11.80 -27.97
N ARG A 201 -12.59 -12.10 -29.20
CA ARG A 201 -12.41 -13.43 -29.80
C ARG A 201 -10.92 -13.76 -29.89
N GLN A 202 -10.51 -14.81 -29.20
CA GLN A 202 -9.17 -15.37 -29.39
C GLN A 202 -9.07 -15.99 -30.78
N THR A 203 -8.22 -15.43 -31.63
CA THR A 203 -7.68 -16.16 -32.78
C THR A 203 -6.70 -17.18 -32.21
N VAL A 204 -7.08 -18.46 -32.24
CA VAL A 204 -6.24 -19.59 -31.85
C VAL A 204 -4.96 -19.59 -32.70
N ASN A 205 -3.94 -18.90 -32.21
CA ASN A 205 -2.54 -18.99 -32.64
C ASN A 205 -1.68 -18.24 -31.62
N THR A 206 -1.81 -18.63 -30.37
CA THR A 206 -0.70 -18.52 -29.44
C THR A 206 -0.82 -19.72 -28.53
N GLN A 207 0.21 -20.59 -28.56
CA GLN A 207 0.50 -21.43 -27.42
C GLN A 207 0.35 -20.59 -26.15
N PRO A 208 0.00 -21.19 -25.00
CA PRO A 208 0.22 -20.50 -23.74
C PRO A 208 1.71 -20.18 -23.70
N SER A 209 2.06 -18.94 -24.03
CA SER A 209 3.20 -18.33 -23.38
C SER A 209 2.88 -18.57 -21.93
N ALA A 210 3.71 -19.41 -21.30
CA ALA A 210 4.00 -19.19 -19.91
C ALA A 210 4.43 -17.72 -19.84
N SER A 211 3.47 -16.81 -19.74
CA SER A 211 3.67 -15.52 -19.16
C SER A 211 4.29 -15.89 -17.84
N ALA A 212 5.57 -15.57 -17.72
CA ALA A 212 6.27 -15.68 -16.47
C ALA A 212 5.32 -15.05 -15.45
N GLY A 213 4.75 -15.87 -14.56
CA GLY A 213 3.97 -15.35 -13.45
C GLY A 213 4.79 -14.23 -12.81
N PRO A 214 4.14 -13.24 -12.18
CA PRO A 214 4.85 -12.08 -11.65
C PRO A 214 6.13 -12.55 -10.96
N TRP A 215 7.27 -11.93 -11.29
CA TRP A 215 8.61 -12.33 -10.85
C TRP A 215 8.71 -12.56 -9.32
N ILE A 216 7.72 -12.05 -8.60
CA ILE A 216 7.52 -12.09 -7.16
C ILE A 216 6.06 -12.44 -6.84
N THR A 217 5.86 -13.38 -5.91
CA THR A 217 4.52 -13.81 -5.46
C THR A 217 3.79 -12.68 -4.73
N MET A 218 2.45 -12.72 -4.66
CA MET A 218 1.64 -11.71 -3.93
C MET A 218 2.04 -11.57 -2.45
N SER A 219 2.49 -12.66 -1.83
CA SER A 219 3.06 -12.64 -0.47
C SER A 219 4.32 -11.79 -0.40
N VAL A 220 5.23 -11.92 -1.37
CA VAL A 220 6.46 -11.12 -1.44
C VAL A 220 6.14 -9.66 -1.75
N ARG A 221 5.22 -9.39 -2.68
CA ARG A 221 4.76 -8.03 -3.00
C ARG A 221 4.23 -7.30 -1.75
N SER A 222 3.34 -7.95 -0.99
CA SER A 222 2.81 -7.41 0.26
C SER A 222 3.91 -7.14 1.29
N TRP A 223 4.89 -8.04 1.41
CA TRP A 223 6.04 -7.86 2.29
C TRP A 223 6.94 -6.69 1.87
N LEU A 224 7.20 -6.51 0.58
CA LEU A 224 8.00 -5.38 0.06
C LEU A 224 7.35 -4.04 0.39
N ILE A 225 6.03 -3.93 0.27
CA ILE A 225 5.27 -2.72 0.64
C ILE A 225 5.37 -2.45 2.15
N ARG A 226 5.21 -3.48 2.99
CA ARG A 226 5.37 -3.35 4.46
C ARG A 226 6.79 -2.93 4.82
N PHE A 227 7.78 -3.55 4.18
CA PHE A 227 9.20 -3.26 4.40
C PHE A 227 9.57 -1.83 3.99
N HIS A 228 9.04 -1.34 2.87
CA HIS A 228 9.13 0.07 2.48
C HIS A 228 8.62 0.99 3.60
N GLY A 229 7.40 0.74 4.10
CA GLY A 229 6.80 1.54 5.17
C GLY A 229 7.65 1.56 6.45
N ILE A 230 8.13 0.40 6.90
CA ILE A 230 8.97 0.27 8.11
C ILE A 230 10.26 1.08 7.96
N LEU A 231 10.99 0.91 6.85
CA LEU A 231 12.24 1.63 6.63
C LEU A 231 12.02 3.15 6.54
N MET A 232 10.94 3.60 5.91
CA MET A 232 10.57 5.02 5.86
C MET A 232 10.26 5.57 7.25
N LEU A 233 9.56 4.84 8.12
CA LEU A 233 9.30 5.25 9.50
C LEU A 233 10.60 5.41 10.30
N PHE A 234 11.52 4.44 10.23
CA PHE A 234 12.82 4.54 10.89
C PHE A 234 13.66 5.71 10.37
N ALA A 235 13.72 5.91 9.05
CA ALA A 235 14.48 7.01 8.47
C ALA A 235 13.94 8.37 8.93
N TRP A 236 12.63 8.61 8.75
CA TRP A 236 12.03 9.93 8.88
C TRP A 236 11.55 10.29 10.30
N LEU A 237 11.14 9.31 11.11
CA LEU A 237 10.66 9.57 12.47
C LEU A 237 11.72 9.33 13.55
N PHE A 238 12.80 8.61 13.24
CA PHE A 238 13.85 8.31 14.22
C PHE A 238 15.21 8.91 13.85
N PHE A 239 15.85 8.43 12.78
CA PHE A 239 17.24 8.82 12.46
C PHE A 239 17.38 10.30 12.10
N ILE A 240 16.54 10.82 11.19
CA ILE A 240 16.64 12.20 10.70
C ILE A 240 16.40 13.24 11.82
N PRO A 241 15.33 13.16 12.63
CA PRO A 241 15.13 14.08 13.76
C PRO A 241 16.30 14.09 14.74
N LEU A 242 16.83 12.92 15.12
CA LEU A 242 18.00 12.82 16.00
C LEU A 242 19.23 13.47 15.39
N ALA A 243 19.44 13.30 14.09
CA ALA A 243 20.55 13.90 13.36
C ALA A 243 20.44 15.43 13.29
N VAL A 244 19.23 15.96 13.09
CA VAL A 244 18.95 17.40 13.06
C VAL A 244 19.18 18.02 14.44
N PHE A 245 18.68 17.39 15.51
CA PHE A 245 18.91 17.85 16.88
C PHE A 245 20.39 17.82 17.25
N ALA A 246 21.14 16.80 16.84
CA ALA A 246 22.59 16.76 17.03
C ALA A 246 23.29 17.95 16.35
N ALA A 247 23.00 18.22 15.07
CA ALA A 247 23.64 19.32 14.34
C ALA A 247 23.31 20.72 14.87
N ARG A 248 22.14 20.88 15.49
CA ARG A 248 21.67 22.16 16.03
C ARG A 248 22.17 22.40 17.44
N PHE A 249 21.98 21.44 18.35
CA PHE A 249 22.11 21.68 19.80
C PHE A 249 23.41 21.14 20.41
N PHE A 250 24.14 20.26 19.72
CA PHE A 250 25.32 19.58 20.29
C PHE A 250 26.67 20.22 19.89
N ARG A 251 26.66 21.43 19.30
CA ARG A 251 27.87 22.05 18.71
C ARG A 251 29.00 22.34 19.70
N ASP A 252 28.64 22.56 20.97
CA ASP A 252 29.58 22.88 22.06
C ASP A 252 29.76 21.72 23.05
N HIS A 253 29.12 20.58 22.79
CA HIS A 253 29.27 19.38 23.62
C HIS A 253 30.61 18.71 23.33
N TRP A 254 31.25 18.19 24.38
CA TRP A 254 32.55 17.54 24.35
C TRP A 254 33.67 18.36 23.66
N PRO A 255 33.97 19.58 24.14
CA PRO A 255 34.94 20.46 23.49
C PRO A 255 36.37 19.91 23.49
N GLY A 256 36.72 19.05 24.45
CA GLY A 256 38.04 18.42 24.57
C GLY A 256 38.26 17.18 23.71
N SER A 257 37.27 16.76 22.91
CA SER A 257 37.35 15.55 22.09
C SER A 257 36.88 15.81 20.66
N ALA A 258 37.77 15.58 19.71
CA ALA A 258 37.50 15.72 18.28
C ALA A 258 38.10 14.51 17.53
N PRO A 259 37.41 13.36 17.51
CA PRO A 259 37.91 12.19 16.81
C PRO A 259 38.08 12.50 15.32
N ASN A 260 39.27 12.19 14.79
CA ASN A 260 39.68 12.51 13.41
C ASN A 260 39.56 14.00 13.05
N GLY A 261 39.80 14.89 14.02
CA GLY A 261 39.77 16.35 13.81
C GLY A 261 38.38 16.95 13.62
N LEU A 262 37.31 16.15 13.78
CA LEU A 262 35.92 16.58 13.63
C LEU A 262 35.19 16.51 14.97
N LYS A 263 34.31 17.48 15.21
CA LYS A 263 33.49 17.53 16.44
C LYS A 263 32.44 16.43 16.46
N TRP A 264 32.07 15.96 17.66
CA TRP A 264 31.08 14.90 17.87
C TRP A 264 29.73 15.14 17.22
N TRP A 265 29.18 16.35 17.30
CA TRP A 265 27.89 16.68 16.65
C TRP A 265 27.90 16.38 15.15
N PHE A 266 29.05 16.58 14.49
CA PHE A 266 29.18 16.38 13.05
C PHE A 266 29.22 14.89 12.72
N HIS A 267 29.91 14.08 13.53
CA HIS A 267 29.87 12.62 13.40
C HIS A 267 28.47 12.07 13.64
N LEU A 268 27.78 12.50 14.72
CA LEU A 268 26.40 12.08 15.00
C LEU A 268 25.47 12.44 13.85
N HIS A 269 25.48 13.70 13.41
CA HIS A 269 24.66 14.15 12.30
C HIS A 269 24.94 13.38 11.01
N ARG A 270 26.22 13.21 10.65
CA ARG A 270 26.62 12.51 9.43
C ARG A 270 26.22 11.04 9.48
N THR A 271 26.56 10.32 10.54
CA THR A 271 26.31 8.87 10.65
C THR A 271 24.82 8.58 10.64
N LEU A 272 24.01 9.32 11.41
CA LEU A 272 22.56 9.12 11.45
C LEU A 272 21.90 9.42 10.08
N ASN A 273 22.33 10.47 9.37
CA ASN A 273 21.82 10.76 8.03
C ASN A 273 22.27 9.74 6.97
N LEU A 274 23.48 9.17 7.08
CA LEU A 274 23.92 8.11 6.17
C LEU A 274 23.12 6.82 6.36
N ILE A 275 22.84 6.45 7.61
CA ILE A 275 21.95 5.31 7.91
C ILE A 275 20.54 5.59 7.38
N ALA A 276 19.98 6.78 7.61
CA ALA A 276 18.68 7.16 7.09
C ALA A 276 18.64 7.13 5.55
N CYS A 277 19.67 7.64 4.88
CA CYS A 277 19.78 7.63 3.42
C CYS A 277 19.80 6.19 2.87
N LEU A 278 20.56 5.28 3.51
CA LEU A 278 20.56 3.86 3.15
C LEU A 278 19.15 3.25 3.28
N PHE A 279 18.44 3.55 4.37
CA PHE A 279 17.08 3.07 4.59
C PHE A 279 16.12 3.59 3.52
N VAL A 280 16.21 4.88 3.17
CA VAL A 280 15.40 5.48 2.10
C VAL A 280 15.69 4.82 0.75
N ILE A 281 16.95 4.59 0.38
CA ILE A 281 17.31 3.94 -0.89
C ILE A 281 16.72 2.53 -0.96
N ILE A 282 16.91 1.72 0.09
CA ILE A 282 16.38 0.35 0.14
C ILE A 282 14.83 0.38 0.11
N ALA A 283 14.21 1.30 0.83
CA ALA A 283 12.74 1.44 0.85
C ALA A 283 12.18 1.81 -0.53
N VAL A 284 12.83 2.74 -1.24
CA VAL A 284 12.43 3.15 -2.60
C VAL A 284 12.58 1.98 -3.56
N LEU A 285 13.70 1.26 -3.53
CA LEU A 285 13.89 0.07 -4.36
C LEU A 285 12.83 -1.00 -4.06
N SER A 286 12.48 -1.20 -2.80
CA SER A 286 11.48 -2.18 -2.38
C SER A 286 10.09 -1.87 -2.93
N ILE A 287 9.67 -0.59 -2.90
CA ILE A 287 8.34 -0.22 -3.43
C ILE A 287 8.31 -0.24 -4.96
N PHE A 288 9.39 0.16 -5.65
CA PHE A 288 9.46 0.01 -7.10
C PHE A 288 9.45 -1.45 -7.53
N LEU A 289 10.13 -2.34 -6.80
CA LEU A 289 10.02 -3.78 -7.05
C LEU A 289 8.59 -4.28 -6.79
N ALA A 290 7.93 -3.82 -5.73
CA ALA A 290 6.56 -4.22 -5.44
C ALA A 290 5.54 -3.72 -6.49
N GLU A 291 5.83 -2.63 -7.19
CA GLU A 291 4.94 -2.06 -8.21
C GLU A 291 5.43 -2.32 -9.65
N ASP A 292 6.26 -3.35 -9.86
CA ASP A 292 6.78 -3.73 -11.19
C ASP A 292 7.44 -2.56 -11.94
N TRP A 293 8.20 -1.75 -11.21
CA TRP A 293 8.87 -0.53 -11.70
C TRP A 293 7.93 0.54 -12.26
N ARG A 294 6.62 0.44 -11.99
CA ARG A 294 5.62 1.39 -12.45
C ARG A 294 5.53 2.59 -11.50
N TRP A 295 5.49 3.78 -12.10
CA TRP A 295 5.19 5.00 -11.36
C TRP A 295 3.70 5.09 -11.04
N THR A 296 3.37 5.17 -9.75
CA THR A 296 2.00 5.28 -9.23
C THR A 296 1.60 6.71 -8.87
N GLY A 297 2.54 7.67 -8.92
CA GLY A 297 2.26 9.08 -8.72
C GLY A 297 1.65 9.80 -9.94
N PRO A 298 1.50 11.13 -9.87
CA PRO A 298 0.93 11.93 -10.94
C PRO A 298 1.75 11.82 -12.23
N ALA A 299 1.07 11.72 -13.37
CA ALA A 299 1.68 11.60 -14.68
C ALA A 299 0.87 12.36 -15.74
N VAL A 300 1.59 12.88 -16.74
CA VAL A 300 0.97 13.53 -17.91
C VAL A 300 0.13 12.50 -18.66
N GLY A 301 -1.16 12.76 -18.83
CA GLY A 301 -2.10 11.88 -19.52
C GLY A 301 -3.01 11.02 -18.63
N ARG A 302 -2.87 11.11 -17.29
CA ARG A 302 -3.85 10.56 -16.34
C ARG A 302 -4.95 11.57 -16.02
N SER A 303 -6.13 11.10 -15.59
CA SER A 303 -7.22 11.98 -15.16
C SER A 303 -6.84 12.74 -13.88
N ASP A 304 -7.55 13.83 -13.59
CA ASP A 304 -7.33 14.60 -12.36
C ASP A 304 -7.58 13.74 -11.10
N ASP A 305 -8.60 12.89 -11.13
CA ASP A 305 -8.92 11.98 -10.02
C ASP A 305 -7.81 10.94 -9.79
N GLU A 306 -7.18 10.45 -10.85
CA GLU A 306 -6.04 9.53 -10.77
C GLU A 306 -4.76 10.21 -10.26
N ASN A 307 -4.52 11.46 -10.67
CA ASN A 307 -3.34 12.21 -10.26
C ASN A 307 -3.41 12.67 -8.81
N TRP A 308 -4.58 13.09 -8.35
CA TRP A 308 -4.75 13.75 -7.05
C TRP A 308 -5.38 12.86 -5.97
N ASN A 309 -5.54 11.56 -6.22
CA ASN A 309 -5.87 10.62 -5.16
C ASN A 309 -4.72 10.51 -4.13
N ALA A 310 -5.06 10.00 -2.94
CA ALA A 310 -4.11 9.88 -1.83
C ALA A 310 -2.83 9.11 -2.19
N GLY A 311 -2.94 8.02 -2.97
CA GLY A 311 -1.79 7.23 -3.40
C GLY A 311 -0.86 8.00 -4.35
N GLY A 312 -1.45 8.76 -5.28
CA GLY A 312 -0.73 9.62 -6.20
C GLY A 312 0.05 10.70 -5.46
N VAL A 313 -0.62 11.46 -4.59
CA VAL A 313 0.01 12.53 -3.80
C VAL A 313 1.09 11.96 -2.86
N HIS A 314 0.83 10.84 -2.18
CA HIS A 314 1.83 10.15 -1.35
C HIS A 314 3.10 9.83 -2.14
N SER A 315 2.96 9.28 -3.34
CA SER A 315 4.08 8.92 -4.21
C SER A 315 4.87 10.16 -4.66
N LEU A 316 4.18 11.25 -5.00
CA LEU A 316 4.81 12.52 -5.35
C LEU A 316 5.64 13.10 -4.20
N VAL A 317 5.01 13.34 -3.04
CA VAL A 317 5.70 13.97 -1.91
C VAL A 317 6.76 13.04 -1.30
N GLY A 318 6.54 11.73 -1.33
CA GLY A 318 7.52 10.72 -0.93
C GLY A 318 8.75 10.69 -1.83
N ALA A 319 8.56 10.78 -3.15
CA ALA A 319 9.67 10.87 -4.11
C ALA A 319 10.47 12.17 -3.94
N MET A 320 9.80 13.29 -3.69
CA MET A 320 10.47 14.57 -3.40
C MET A 320 11.31 14.46 -2.11
N ALA A 321 10.76 13.86 -1.05
CA ALA A 321 11.49 13.62 0.20
C ALA A 321 12.69 12.69 0.00
N ALA A 322 12.53 11.61 -0.76
CA ALA A 322 13.61 10.67 -1.06
C ALA A 322 14.73 11.31 -1.89
N LEU A 323 14.38 12.09 -2.93
CA LEU A 323 15.34 12.84 -3.73
C LEU A 323 16.15 13.79 -2.85
N VAL A 324 15.49 14.53 -1.96
CA VAL A 324 16.17 15.39 -0.99
C VAL A 324 17.11 14.59 -0.09
N ALA A 325 16.67 13.45 0.45
CA ALA A 325 17.49 12.61 1.33
C ALA A 325 18.77 12.09 0.66
N ILE A 326 18.76 11.92 -0.67
CA ILE A 326 19.93 11.49 -1.47
C ILE A 326 20.79 12.70 -1.86
N VAL A 327 20.18 13.78 -2.35
CA VAL A 327 20.89 14.96 -2.84
C VAL A 327 21.56 15.74 -1.70
N ASN A 328 20.93 15.83 -0.53
CA ASN A 328 21.42 16.68 0.56
C ASN A 328 22.78 16.21 1.14
N PRO A 329 23.04 14.90 1.34
CA PRO A 329 24.37 14.37 1.65
C PRO A 329 25.39 14.56 0.51
N LEU A 330 25.00 14.40 -0.76
CA LEU A 330 25.89 14.62 -1.90
C LEU A 330 26.34 16.09 -1.98
N MET A 331 25.41 17.04 -1.77
CA MET A 331 25.76 18.45 -1.65
C MET A 331 26.72 18.71 -0.49
N ALA A 332 26.60 17.96 0.62
CA ALA A 332 27.52 18.09 1.75
C ALA A 332 28.96 17.66 1.44
N LEU A 333 29.19 16.85 0.39
CA LEU A 333 30.54 16.56 -0.12
C LEU A 333 31.17 17.76 -0.82
N MET A 334 30.34 18.63 -1.42
CA MET A 334 30.78 19.87 -2.07
C MET A 334 30.91 21.04 -1.09
N ARG A 335 30.94 20.76 0.22
CA ARG A 335 30.99 21.79 1.27
C ARG A 335 32.29 22.58 1.20
N CYS A 336 32.17 23.88 0.96
CA CYS A 336 33.30 24.81 0.92
C CYS A 336 33.96 25.02 2.30
N ALA A 337 35.23 25.45 2.28
CA ALA A 337 36.00 25.82 3.46
C ALA A 337 35.29 26.94 4.27
N PRO A 338 35.43 26.95 5.61
CA PRO A 338 34.63 27.82 6.50
C PRO A 338 34.83 29.34 6.30
N ASP A 339 35.94 29.74 5.70
CA ASP A 339 36.39 31.09 5.41
C ASP A 339 35.96 31.62 4.02
N THR A 340 35.33 30.78 3.20
CA THR A 340 34.89 31.17 1.85
C THR A 340 33.57 31.94 1.84
N GLY A 341 33.44 32.95 0.99
CA GLY A 341 32.22 33.75 0.81
C GLY A 341 31.00 32.95 0.30
N ALA A 342 31.22 31.77 -0.28
CA ALA A 342 30.16 30.85 -0.71
C ALA A 342 29.56 30.00 0.44
N ARG A 343 30.22 29.96 1.61
CA ARG A 343 29.79 29.13 2.74
C ARG A 343 28.38 29.44 3.26
N PRO A 344 27.93 30.71 3.34
CA PRO A 344 26.54 31.03 3.71
C PRO A 344 25.52 30.48 2.71
N ILE A 345 25.82 30.50 1.41
CA ILE A 345 24.94 29.95 0.36
C ILE A 345 24.76 28.46 0.58
N PHE A 346 25.87 27.72 0.72
CA PHE A 346 25.83 26.29 1.04
C PHE A 346 24.99 25.99 2.29
N ASN A 347 25.21 26.74 3.38
CA ASN A 347 24.50 26.51 4.65
C ASN A 347 22.98 26.73 4.49
N TRP A 348 22.56 27.77 3.76
CA TRP A 348 21.15 28.05 3.52
C TRP A 348 20.52 27.02 2.58
N THR A 349 21.17 26.68 1.48
CA THR A 349 20.69 25.67 0.53
C THR A 349 20.52 24.31 1.21
N HIS A 350 21.54 23.84 1.93
CA HIS A 350 21.49 22.56 2.66
C HIS A 350 20.38 22.54 3.73
N ARG A 351 20.17 23.67 4.41
CA ARG A 351 19.13 23.82 5.44
C ARG A 351 17.73 23.83 4.84
N ILE A 352 17.48 24.66 3.82
CA ILE A 352 16.16 24.79 3.20
C ILE A 352 15.77 23.46 2.56
N LEU A 353 16.68 22.84 1.82
CA LEU A 353 16.42 21.55 1.20
C LEU A 353 16.10 20.48 2.26
N GLY A 354 16.88 20.42 3.34
CA GLY A 354 16.62 19.49 4.44
C GLY A 354 15.25 19.67 5.11
N ILE A 355 14.85 20.92 5.38
CA ILE A 355 13.51 21.23 5.94
C ILE A 355 12.41 20.83 4.95
N PHE A 356 12.58 21.16 3.67
CA PHE A 356 11.63 20.81 2.62
C PHE A 356 11.41 19.31 2.52
N GLY A 357 12.48 18.51 2.45
CA GLY A 357 12.37 17.05 2.42
C GLY A 357 11.70 16.48 3.66
N PHE A 358 12.00 17.03 4.83
CA PHE A 358 11.35 16.61 6.08
C PHE A 358 9.84 16.90 6.07
N LEU A 359 9.42 18.07 5.60
CA LEU A 359 7.99 18.41 5.47
C LEU A 359 7.29 17.49 4.47
N CYS A 360 7.88 17.25 3.30
CA CYS A 360 7.36 16.31 2.31
C CYS A 360 7.20 14.90 2.91
N ALA A 361 8.17 14.43 3.70
CA ALA A 361 8.07 13.14 4.37
C ALA A 361 6.95 13.09 5.42
N MET A 362 6.77 14.16 6.21
CA MET A 362 5.67 14.23 7.18
C MET A 362 4.30 14.18 6.47
N ILE A 363 4.17 14.87 5.33
CA ILE A 363 2.95 14.82 4.51
C ILE A 363 2.75 13.40 3.94
N ALA A 364 3.80 12.75 3.44
CA ALA A 364 3.71 11.39 2.91
C ALA A 364 3.24 10.39 3.99
N ILE A 365 3.79 10.48 5.21
CA ILE A 365 3.43 9.61 6.34
C ILE A 365 2.03 9.94 6.87
N PHE A 366 1.65 11.22 6.91
CA PHE A 366 0.27 11.63 7.18
C PHE A 366 -0.71 10.98 6.21
N ILE A 367 -0.41 11.02 4.90
CA ILE A 367 -1.27 10.41 3.90
C ILE A 367 -1.35 8.88 4.10
N ALA A 368 -0.20 8.23 4.33
CA ALA A 368 -0.15 6.79 4.54
C ALA A 368 -0.94 6.36 5.79
N THR A 369 -0.82 7.10 6.89
CA THR A 369 -1.56 6.81 8.13
C THR A 369 -3.02 7.21 8.08
N ASN A 370 -3.43 8.12 7.18
CA ASN A 370 -4.81 8.62 7.10
C ASN A 370 -5.65 8.03 5.95
N TRP A 371 -5.07 7.52 4.87
CA TRP A 371 -5.84 6.95 3.75
C TRP A 371 -5.53 5.49 3.41
N PHE A 372 -4.42 4.91 3.88
CA PHE A 372 -4.09 3.52 3.54
C PHE A 372 -4.68 2.53 4.55
N PHE A 373 -6.01 2.52 4.69
CA PHE A 373 -6.74 1.76 5.72
C PHE A 373 -6.35 0.27 5.79
N ALA A 374 -6.22 -0.39 4.63
CA ALA A 374 -5.90 -1.81 4.54
C ALA A 374 -4.43 -2.15 4.88
N ARG A 375 -3.55 -1.16 5.05
CA ARG A 375 -2.12 -1.39 5.29
C ARG A 375 -1.75 -1.42 6.78
N TRP A 376 -2.68 -1.05 7.66
CA TRP A 376 -2.45 -1.00 9.10
C TRP A 376 -3.36 -1.98 9.82
N TRP A 377 -2.86 -2.64 10.87
CA TRP A 377 -3.70 -3.41 11.77
C TRP A 377 -4.82 -2.55 12.39
N SER A 378 -4.48 -1.34 12.81
CA SER A 378 -5.44 -0.31 13.22
C SER A 378 -5.00 1.04 12.68
N HIS A 379 -5.70 1.50 11.65
CA HIS A 379 -5.44 2.79 11.02
C HIS A 379 -5.63 3.97 11.99
N SER A 380 -6.71 3.98 12.78
CA SER A 380 -6.99 5.07 13.73
C SER A 380 -5.88 5.22 14.78
N LEU A 381 -5.36 4.10 15.30
CA LEU A 381 -4.25 4.11 16.25
C LEU A 381 -2.92 4.50 15.58
N ALA A 382 -2.68 4.07 14.34
CA ALA A 382 -1.50 4.50 13.59
C ALA A 382 -1.49 6.02 13.36
N PHE A 383 -2.63 6.58 12.96
CA PHE A 383 -2.83 8.02 12.81
C PHE A 383 -2.63 8.77 14.13
N LEU A 384 -3.22 8.27 15.22
CA LEU A 384 -3.05 8.86 16.56
C LEU A 384 -1.57 8.86 16.99
N LEU A 385 -0.85 7.75 16.81
CA LEU A 385 0.58 7.65 17.14
C LEU A 385 1.42 8.62 16.30
N PHE A 386 1.08 8.82 15.03
CA PHE A 386 1.72 9.83 14.20
C PHE A 386 1.47 11.25 14.72
N LEU A 387 0.25 11.59 15.14
CA LEU A 387 -0.03 12.88 15.78
C LEU A 387 0.74 13.07 17.09
N VAL A 388 0.80 12.02 17.93
CA VAL A 388 1.60 12.02 19.16
C VAL A 388 3.08 12.28 18.85
N PHE A 389 3.61 11.68 17.78
CA PHE A 389 4.97 11.95 17.33
C PHE A 389 5.17 13.41 16.93
N LEU A 390 4.25 14.02 16.18
CA LEU A 390 4.34 15.43 15.80
C LEU A 390 4.34 16.35 17.03
N VAL A 391 3.47 16.08 18.00
CA VAL A 391 3.43 16.82 19.28
C VAL A 391 4.74 16.65 20.04
N LEU A 392 5.25 15.42 20.15
CA LEU A 392 6.54 15.13 20.77
C LEU A 392 7.68 15.91 20.10
N LEU A 393 7.74 15.91 18.76
CA LEU A 393 8.75 16.63 17.99
C LEU A 393 8.71 18.13 18.26
N ILE A 394 7.51 18.73 18.28
CA ILE A 394 7.33 20.17 18.55
C ILE A 394 7.76 20.50 19.98
N ILE A 395 7.27 19.75 20.97
CA ILE A 395 7.59 19.98 22.39
C ILE A 395 9.10 19.82 22.63
N SER A 396 9.72 18.77 22.11
CA SER A 396 11.16 18.57 22.23
C SER A 396 11.94 19.72 21.58
N THR A 397 11.53 20.17 20.40
CA THR A 397 12.17 21.32 19.74
C THR A 397 12.07 22.59 20.60
N LEU A 398 10.90 22.88 21.17
CA LEU A 398 10.71 24.04 22.05
C LEU A 398 11.59 23.94 23.31
N ILE A 399 11.67 22.75 23.92
CA ILE A 399 12.54 22.53 25.09
C ILE A 399 14.01 22.72 24.72
N PHE A 400 14.46 22.19 23.58
CA PHE A 400 15.83 22.40 23.12
C PHE A 400 16.16 23.88 22.87
N GLU A 401 15.24 24.63 22.24
CA GLU A 401 15.42 26.08 22.03
C GLU A 401 15.51 26.84 23.36
N ILE A 402 14.67 26.49 24.34
CA ILE A 402 14.73 27.09 25.68
C ILE A 402 16.08 26.80 26.35
N LEU A 403 16.54 25.55 26.30
CA LEU A 403 17.82 25.15 26.89
C LEU A 403 19.02 25.83 26.21
N ASP A 404 19.01 25.95 24.88
CA ASP A 404 20.06 26.65 24.14
C ASP A 404 20.03 28.17 24.38
N TRP A 405 18.84 28.76 24.50
CA TRP A 405 18.68 30.15 24.93
C TRP A 405 19.21 30.39 26.35
N MET A 406 18.91 29.48 27.29
CA MET A 406 19.44 29.58 28.66
C MET A 406 20.98 29.50 28.69
N LYS A 407 21.55 28.62 27.87
CA LYS A 407 23.00 28.48 27.69
C LYS A 407 23.62 29.75 27.11
N THR A 408 23.09 30.30 26.02
CA THR A 408 23.61 31.51 25.36
C THR A 408 23.42 32.76 26.22
N ARG A 409 22.29 32.91 26.91
CA ARG A 409 22.05 34.01 27.87
C ARG A 409 23.07 34.01 29.01
N THR A 410 23.42 32.83 29.52
CA THR A 410 24.44 32.68 30.56
C THR A 410 25.81 33.11 30.04
N GLN A 411 26.19 32.69 28.83
CA GLN A 411 27.42 33.13 28.18
C GLN A 411 27.47 34.66 27.98
N HIS A 412 26.37 35.27 27.54
CA HIS A 412 26.30 36.73 27.40
C HIS A 412 26.45 37.46 28.73
N LYS A 413 25.84 36.96 29.82
CA LYS A 413 26.01 37.54 31.16
C LYS A 413 27.46 37.44 31.64
N VAL A 414 28.10 36.28 31.46
CA VAL A 414 29.52 36.10 31.80
C VAL A 414 30.38 37.08 30.99
N HIS A 415 30.17 37.18 29.68
CA HIS A 415 30.91 38.11 28.83
C HIS A 415 30.69 39.59 29.20
N GLN A 416 29.46 39.98 29.56
CA GLN A 416 29.19 41.34 30.05
C GLN A 416 29.85 41.62 31.40
N MET A 417 29.94 40.62 32.29
CA MET A 417 30.70 40.72 33.54
C MET A 417 32.21 40.82 33.27
N GLU A 418 32.74 40.06 32.31
CA GLU A 418 34.14 40.12 31.86
C GLU A 418 34.51 41.51 31.31
N MET A 419 33.66 42.10 30.46
CA MET A 419 33.91 43.42 29.88
C MET A 419 33.82 44.56 30.91
N ARG A 420 33.05 44.38 31.98
CA ARG A 420 33.03 45.27 33.17
C ARG A 420 34.21 45.06 34.11
N GLY A 421 34.87 43.90 34.07
CA GLY A 421 36.01 43.52 34.92
C GLY A 421 37.38 43.83 34.32
N ARG A 422 37.48 44.66 33.29
CA ARG A 422 38.76 45.04 32.65
C ARG A 422 39.64 45.78 33.66
N GLY A 423 40.62 45.07 34.24
CA GLY A 423 41.73 45.67 34.98
C GLY A 423 42.30 44.92 36.18
N ARG A 424 41.99 43.64 36.43
CA ARG A 424 42.71 42.89 37.49
C ARG A 424 43.92 42.15 36.93
N TYR A 425 45.08 42.76 37.11
CA TYR A 425 46.37 42.08 37.13
C TYR A 425 46.43 41.24 38.41
N ASP A 426 47.03 40.06 38.35
CA ASP A 426 47.43 39.38 39.59
C ASP A 426 48.54 40.19 40.30
N ASP A 427 48.85 39.88 41.56
CA ASP A 427 49.90 40.58 42.33
C ASP A 427 51.29 40.52 41.66
N ASN A 428 51.43 39.69 40.61
CA ASN A 428 52.64 39.51 39.81
C ASN A 428 52.55 40.20 38.43
N GLY A 429 51.54 41.03 38.16
CA GLY A 429 51.42 41.79 36.93
C GLY A 429 51.07 40.96 35.68
N ARG A 430 50.50 39.75 35.85
CA ARG A 430 50.03 38.92 34.73
C ARG A 430 48.55 39.17 34.45
N ILE A 431 48.20 39.13 33.16
CA ILE A 431 46.81 39.18 32.71
C ILE A 431 46.16 37.85 33.09
N VAL A 432 45.22 37.89 34.04
CA VAL A 432 44.43 36.71 34.39
C VAL A 432 43.50 36.40 33.21
N THR A 433 43.87 35.39 32.43
CA THR A 433 43.06 34.94 31.28
C THR A 433 42.07 33.90 31.78
N TYR A 434 40.82 34.29 31.97
CA TYR A 434 39.78 33.36 32.40
C TYR A 434 39.30 32.53 31.20
N THR A 435 39.42 31.20 31.31
CA THR A 435 38.87 30.23 30.34
C THR A 435 37.35 30.31 30.28
N LYS A 436 36.78 30.25 29.07
CA LYS A 436 35.32 30.28 28.79
C LYS A 436 34.59 29.28 29.70
N VAL A 437 33.89 29.77 30.73
CA VAL A 437 33.12 28.92 31.66
C VAL A 437 31.86 28.44 30.95
N LEU A 438 31.90 27.21 30.41
CA LEU A 438 30.72 26.55 29.86
C LEU A 438 29.86 26.03 31.01
N HIS A 439 28.59 26.47 31.06
CA HIS A 439 27.67 25.98 32.08
C HIS A 439 27.24 24.54 31.75
N GLU A 440 27.63 23.57 32.57
CA GLU A 440 27.42 22.14 32.30
C GLU A 440 25.97 21.69 32.45
N ARG A 441 25.19 22.32 33.35
CA ARG A 441 23.79 21.96 33.62
C ARG A 441 22.88 21.96 32.38
N PRO A 442 22.81 23.02 31.55
CA PRO A 442 22.03 23.00 30.31
C PRO A 442 22.56 21.99 29.27
N MET A 443 23.86 21.64 29.31
CA MET A 443 24.42 20.60 28.43
C MET A 443 23.98 19.19 28.84
N HIS A 444 23.89 18.91 30.14
CA HIS A 444 23.28 17.68 30.63
C HIS A 444 21.78 17.62 30.30
N GLY A 445 21.05 18.72 30.50
CA GLY A 445 19.63 18.81 30.13
C GLY A 445 19.37 18.50 28.65
N THR A 446 20.15 19.09 27.74
CA THR A 446 20.04 18.79 26.29
C THR A 446 20.33 17.33 25.97
N THR A 447 21.32 16.72 26.64
CA THR A 447 21.65 15.30 26.46
C THR A 447 20.53 14.40 26.94
N VAL A 448 19.95 14.68 28.12
CA VAL A 448 18.83 13.91 28.67
C VAL A 448 17.60 13.99 27.76
N ILE A 449 17.21 15.19 27.34
CA ILE A 449 16.05 15.38 26.45
C ILE A 449 16.26 14.69 25.10
N TRP A 450 17.47 14.70 24.55
CA TRP A 450 17.77 14.00 23.30
C TRP A 450 17.61 12.49 23.43
N ASN A 451 18.07 11.90 24.54
CA ASN A 451 17.88 10.47 24.79
C ASN A 451 16.39 10.14 25.04
N LEU A 452 15.67 10.95 25.80
CA LEU A 452 14.23 10.74 26.04
C LEU A 452 13.42 10.82 24.73
N PHE A 453 13.70 11.83 23.89
CA PHE A 453 13.10 11.94 22.56
C PHE A 453 13.44 10.71 21.72
N GLY A 454 14.71 10.28 21.69
CA GLY A 454 15.13 9.09 20.96
C GLY A 454 14.40 7.83 21.38
N LEU A 455 14.29 7.57 22.70
CA LEU A 455 13.56 6.42 23.22
C LEU A 455 12.08 6.46 22.88
N ALA A 456 11.43 7.62 23.04
CA ALA A 456 10.02 7.79 22.71
C ALA A 456 9.75 7.64 21.21
N ALA A 457 10.58 8.26 20.35
CA ALA A 457 10.48 8.13 18.91
C ALA A 457 10.71 6.68 18.45
N LEU A 458 11.69 5.99 19.04
CA LEU A 458 11.94 4.58 18.75
C LEU A 458 10.75 3.70 19.14
N ALA A 459 10.16 3.91 20.32
CA ALA A 459 8.97 3.18 20.76
C ALA A 459 7.81 3.38 19.78
N ILE A 460 7.54 4.62 19.36
CA ILE A 460 6.48 4.93 18.38
C ILE A 460 6.75 4.22 17.05
N VAL A 461 7.98 4.30 16.52
CA VAL A 461 8.34 3.66 15.25
C VAL A 461 8.22 2.14 15.33
N ILE A 462 8.63 1.52 16.43
CA ILE A 462 8.47 0.08 16.65
C ILE A 462 6.98 -0.29 16.68
N THR A 463 6.15 0.46 17.41
CA THR A 463 4.70 0.20 17.46
C THR A 463 4.04 0.35 16.09
N LEU A 464 4.36 1.41 15.34
CA LEU A 464 3.86 1.60 13.97
C LEU A 464 4.34 0.47 13.03
N SER A 465 5.58 0.02 13.18
CA SER A 465 6.12 -1.11 12.41
C SER A 465 5.37 -2.42 12.73
N ILE A 466 5.04 -2.66 14.00
CA ILE A 466 4.21 -3.80 14.43
C ILE A 466 2.82 -3.70 13.79
N PHE A 467 2.22 -2.51 13.72
CA PHE A 467 0.91 -2.32 13.07
C PHE A 467 0.95 -2.63 11.56
N LEU A 468 2.05 -2.33 10.87
CA LEU A 468 2.24 -2.71 9.47
C LEU A 468 2.40 -4.24 9.31
N ILE A 469 3.16 -4.88 10.21
CA ILE A 469 3.41 -6.33 10.17
C ILE A 469 2.14 -7.13 10.47
N LEU A 470 1.37 -6.69 11.48
CA LEU A 470 0.13 -7.33 11.91
C LEU A 470 -1.08 -6.92 11.06
N SER A 471 -0.90 -6.10 10.02
CA SER A 471 -2.00 -5.74 9.14
C SER A 471 -2.68 -6.99 8.57
N PRO A 472 -4.03 -7.05 8.62
CA PRO A 472 -4.78 -8.17 8.07
C PRO A 472 -4.41 -8.35 6.59
N LYS A 473 -4.20 -9.61 6.19
CA LYS A 473 -3.70 -9.96 4.87
C LYS A 473 -4.72 -9.71 3.78
#